data_AF-A0AAE9U1J8-F1
#
_entry.id   AF-A0AAE9U1J8-F1
#
_cell.length_a   1.000
_cell.length_b   1.000
_cell.length_c   1.000
_cell.angle_alpha   90.00
_cell.angle_beta   90.00
_cell.angle_gamma   90.00
#
_symmetry.space_group_name_H-M   'P 1'
#
loop_
_entity.id
_entity.type
_entity.pdbx_description
1 polymer ?
#
loop_
_entity_poly.entity_id
_entity_poly.type
_entity_poly.pdbx_seq_one_letter_code
_entity_poly.pdbx_strand_id
1 'polypeptide(L)'
;MNKKLDKDIFKFLEQHKQSLDDIQQHIYDVIIINRLKNHEVAAMFTSLMRQIMTTEHNAKLLDSLGLDVGKLNPEVLAKIQQILTEEWLAEQGYLDK
;
A
#
# COMPACT_ATOMS: atom_id res chain seq x y z
N MET A 1 -14.87 -5.88 24.36
CA MET A 1 -13.77 -4.89 24.49
C MET A 1 -14.29 -3.63 25.18
N ASN A 2 -13.45 -2.95 25.96
CA ASN A 2 -13.83 -1.78 26.76
C ASN A 2 -13.79 -0.52 25.88
N LYS A 3 -14.94 0.10 25.61
CA LYS A 3 -15.09 1.25 24.70
C LYS A 3 -14.16 2.43 25.00
N LYS A 4 -13.74 2.60 26.27
CA LYS A 4 -12.80 3.66 26.67
C LYS A 4 -11.36 3.33 26.26
N LEU A 5 -10.97 2.06 26.44
CA LEU A 5 -9.65 1.56 26.02
C LEU A 5 -9.50 1.65 24.50
N ASP A 6 -10.54 1.28 23.75
CA ASP A 6 -10.52 1.37 22.28
C ASP A 6 -10.34 2.84 21.84
N LYS A 7 -11.06 3.78 22.47
CA LYS A 7 -10.95 5.21 22.16
C LYS A 7 -9.56 5.79 22.46
N ASP A 8 -8.96 5.39 23.59
CA ASP A 8 -7.63 5.84 23.96
C ASP A 8 -6.56 5.25 23.02
N ILE A 9 -6.71 4.00 22.59
CA ILE A 9 -5.87 3.36 21.57
C ILE A 9 -5.99 4.07 20.22
N PHE A 10 -7.22 4.33 19.73
CA PHE A 10 -7.42 5.05 18.47
C PHE A 10 -6.80 6.45 18.50
N LYS A 11 -6.99 7.18 19.60
CA LYS A 11 -6.40 8.51 19.77
C LYS A 11 -4.87 8.44 19.76
N PHE A 12 -4.29 7.45 20.43
CA PHE A 12 -2.85 7.23 20.42
C PHE A 12 -2.33 6.92 19.01
N LEU A 13 -3.01 6.04 18.26
CA LEU A 13 -2.63 5.69 16.88
C LEU A 13 -2.69 6.90 15.94
N GLU A 14 -3.74 7.73 16.04
CA GLU A 14 -3.85 8.96 15.25
C GLU A 14 -2.74 9.97 15.59
N GLN A 15 -2.38 10.10 16.87
CA GLN A 15 -1.28 10.99 17.30
C GLN A 15 0.10 10.57 16.78
N HIS A 16 0.28 9.30 16.43
CA HIS A 16 1.54 8.75 15.92
C HIS A 16 1.47 8.39 14.44
N LYS A 17 0.39 8.77 13.76
CA LYS A 17 0.23 8.52 12.33
C LYS A 17 1.21 9.39 11.55
N GLN A 18 2.12 8.74 10.85
CA GLN A 18 3.07 9.42 9.97
C GLN A 18 2.37 9.89 8.69
N SER A 19 2.83 11.01 8.13
CA SER A 19 2.38 11.43 6.80
C SER A 19 2.87 10.45 5.73
N LEU A 20 2.19 10.40 4.58
CA LEU A 20 2.63 9.55 3.47
C LEU A 20 4.04 9.94 3.00
N ASP A 21 4.34 11.24 2.98
CA ASP A 21 5.66 11.76 2.59
C ASP A 21 6.76 11.30 3.55
N ASP A 22 6.51 11.33 4.87
CA ASP A 22 7.47 10.85 5.87
C ASP A 22 7.75 9.34 5.71
N ILE A 23 6.69 8.56 5.44
CA ILE A 23 6.81 7.12 5.18
C ILE A 23 7.62 6.87 3.90
N GLN A 24 7.34 7.61 2.84
CA GLN A 24 8.05 7.52 1.57
C GLN A 24 9.53 7.85 1.73
N GLN A 25 9.86 8.92 2.45
CA GLN A 25 11.24 9.30 2.72
C GLN A 25 11.96 8.22 3.52
N HIS A 26 11.33 7.66 4.55
CA HIS A 26 11.92 6.58 5.35
C HIS A 26 12.25 5.35 4.51
N ILE A 27 11.33 4.93 3.62
CA ILE A 27 11.57 3.81 2.71
C ILE A 27 12.72 4.11 1.74
N TYR A 28 12.75 5.32 1.19
CA TYR A 28 13.83 5.76 0.30
C TYR A 28 15.20 5.74 0.98
N ASP A 29 15.29 6.25 2.21
CA ASP A 29 16.53 6.23 2.99
C ASP A 29 17.04 4.81 3.23
N VAL A 30 16.13 3.88 3.58
CA VAL A 30 16.47 2.45 3.75
C VAL A 30 17.03 1.86 2.45
N ILE A 31 16.42 2.16 1.29
CA ILE A 31 16.90 1.70 -0.02
C ILE A 31 18.32 2.20 -0.30
N ILE A 32 18.58 3.50 -0.07
CA ILE A 32 19.87 4.14 -0.36
C ILE A 32 20.96 3.65 0.59
N ILE A 33 20.70 3.60 1.90
CA ILE A 33 21.67 3.15 2.91
C ILE A 33 22.13 1.72 2.63
N ASN A 34 21.19 0.84 2.26
CA ASN A 34 21.48 -0.57 1.97
C ASN A 34 21.95 -0.80 0.53
N ARG A 35 22.00 0.24 -0.30
CA ARG A 35 22.42 0.18 -1.71
C ARG A 35 21.66 -0.90 -2.50
N LEU A 36 20.35 -1.02 -2.26
CA LEU A 36 19.53 -2.01 -2.94
C LEU A 36 19.54 -1.75 -4.45
N LYS A 37 19.68 -2.82 -5.24
CA LYS A 37 19.61 -2.75 -6.70
C LYS A 37 18.17 -2.57 -7.13
N ASN A 38 17.98 -2.00 -8.32
CA ASN A 38 16.65 -1.75 -8.88
C ASN A 38 15.74 -3.00 -8.90
N HIS A 39 16.31 -4.18 -9.19
CA HIS A 39 15.53 -5.43 -9.20
C HIS A 39 15.14 -5.89 -7.78
N GLU A 40 15.95 -5.61 -6.75
CA GLU A 40 15.63 -5.90 -5.35
C GLU A 40 14.50 -4.98 -4.87
N VAL A 41 14.57 -3.69 -5.22
CA VAL A 41 13.52 -2.70 -4.92
C VAL A 41 12.20 -3.10 -5.60
N ALA A 42 12.24 -3.48 -6.89
CA ALA A 42 11.05 -3.93 -7.61
C ALA A 42 10.41 -5.19 -6.98
N ALA A 43 11.23 -6.16 -6.59
CA ALA A 43 10.76 -7.36 -5.89
C ALA A 43 10.14 -7.02 -4.52
N MET A 44 10.75 -6.11 -3.77
CA MET A 44 10.24 -5.64 -2.48
C MET A 44 8.86 -4.98 -2.63
N PHE A 45 8.71 -4.01 -3.54
CA PHE A 45 7.43 -3.34 -3.76
C PHE A 45 6.36 -4.29 -4.28
N THR A 46 6.71 -5.20 -5.18
CA THR A 46 5.78 -6.24 -5.66
C THR A 46 5.32 -7.15 -4.51
N SER A 47 6.24 -7.56 -3.63
CA SER A 47 5.92 -8.39 -2.46
C SER A 47 5.01 -7.67 -1.47
N LEU A 48 5.30 -6.41 -1.15
CA LEU A 48 4.48 -5.58 -0.27
C LEU A 48 3.08 -5.37 -0.86
N MET A 49 2.99 -5.03 -2.15
CA MET A 49 1.70 -4.88 -2.83
C MET A 49 0.90 -6.17 -2.77
N ARG A 50 1.54 -7.33 -3.03
CA ARG A 50 0.89 -8.63 -2.91
C ARG A 50 0.34 -8.85 -1.50
N GLN A 51 1.14 -8.60 -0.47
CA GLN A 51 0.72 -8.77 0.93
C GLN A 51 -0.52 -7.92 1.24
N ILE A 52 -0.51 -6.63 0.85
CA ILE A 52 -1.65 -5.72 1.03
C ILE A 52 -2.89 -6.27 0.34
N MET A 53 -2.78 -6.68 -0.92
CA MET A 53 -3.90 -7.22 -1.69
C MET A 53 -4.47 -8.51 -1.10
N THR A 54 -3.63 -9.33 -0.45
CA THR A 54 -4.09 -10.58 0.18
C THR A 54 -4.76 -10.40 1.55
N THR A 55 -4.82 -9.18 2.09
CA THR A 55 -5.54 -8.94 3.35
C THR A 55 -7.05 -9.08 3.17
N GLU A 56 -7.76 -9.48 4.22
CA GLU A 56 -9.22 -9.71 4.18
C GLU A 56 -10.01 -8.47 3.70
N HIS A 57 -9.50 -7.27 4.00
CA HIS A 57 -10.09 -6.01 3.56
C HIS A 57 -10.21 -5.92 2.02
N ASN A 58 -9.21 -6.46 1.31
CA ASN A 58 -9.13 -6.40 -0.14
C ASN A 58 -9.73 -7.62 -0.84
N ALA A 59 -10.22 -8.63 -0.11
CA ALA A 59 -10.81 -9.83 -0.69
C ALA A 59 -12.00 -9.52 -1.62
N LYS A 60 -12.84 -8.54 -1.25
CA LYS A 60 -13.98 -8.11 -2.08
C LYS A 60 -13.56 -7.41 -3.38
N LEU A 61 -12.49 -6.63 -3.32
CA LEU A 61 -11.93 -5.96 -4.50
C LEU A 61 -11.29 -6.99 -5.44
N LEU A 62 -10.60 -7.98 -4.91
CA LEU A 62 -10.05 -9.06 -5.72
C LEU A 62 -11.15 -9.89 -6.40
N ASP A 63 -12.21 -10.22 -5.65
CA ASP A 63 -13.36 -10.97 -6.17
C ASP A 63 -14.11 -10.19 -7.26
N SER A 64 -14.32 -8.87 -7.08
CA SER A 64 -14.97 -8.04 -8.11
C SER A 64 -14.15 -7.92 -9.40
N LEU A 65 -12.83 -8.06 -9.31
CA LEU A 65 -11.91 -8.09 -10.45
C LEU A 65 -11.74 -9.50 -11.04
N GLY A 66 -12.40 -10.53 -10.48
CA GLY A 66 -12.23 -11.92 -10.90
C GLY A 66 -10.82 -12.48 -10.65
N LEU A 67 -10.08 -11.85 -9.74
CA LEU A 67 -8.71 -12.20 -9.40
C LEU A 67 -8.67 -13.07 -8.15
N ASP A 68 -7.99 -14.20 -8.24
CA ASP A 68 -7.67 -15.03 -7.09
C ASP A 68 -6.29 -14.65 -6.54
N VAL A 69 -6.09 -14.79 -5.23
CA VAL A 69 -4.82 -14.57 -4.53
C VAL A 69 -3.68 -15.39 -5.15
N GLY A 70 -3.99 -16.59 -5.64
CA GLY A 70 -3.04 -17.45 -6.37
C GLY A 70 -2.57 -16.89 -7.71
N LYS A 71 -3.31 -15.93 -8.29
CA LYS A 71 -3.04 -15.33 -9.61
C LYS A 71 -2.36 -13.96 -9.52
N LEU A 72 -2.09 -13.44 -8.32
CA LEU A 72 -1.37 -12.19 -8.08
C LEU A 72 0.12 -12.35 -8.41
N ASN A 73 0.44 -12.30 -9.70
CA ASN A 73 1.79 -12.25 -10.25
C ASN A 73 2.25 -10.80 -10.44
N PRO A 74 3.55 -10.54 -10.76
CA PRO A 74 4.05 -9.18 -10.92
C PRO A 74 3.32 -8.34 -11.97
N GLU A 75 2.88 -8.94 -13.08
CA GLU A 75 2.15 -8.22 -14.14
C GLU A 75 0.78 -7.73 -13.64
N VAL A 76 0.03 -8.61 -12.98
CA VAL A 76 -1.28 -8.28 -12.41
C VAL A 76 -1.14 -7.22 -11.33
N LEU A 77 -0.16 -7.37 -10.44
CA LEU A 77 0.10 -6.41 -9.36
C LEU A 77 0.50 -5.04 -9.91
N ALA A 78 1.31 -4.98 -10.97
CA ALA A 78 1.67 -3.72 -11.61
C ALA A 78 0.44 -3.00 -12.19
N LYS A 79 -0.50 -3.73 -12.81
CA LYS A 79 -1.75 -3.14 -13.32
C LYS A 79 -2.65 -2.62 -12.20
N ILE A 80 -2.81 -3.39 -11.11
CA ILE A 80 -3.57 -2.93 -9.94
C ILE A 80 -2.92 -1.67 -9.36
N GLN A 81 -1.60 -1.69 -9.18
CA GLN A 81 -0.86 -0.56 -8.66
C GLN A 81 -1.02 0.69 -9.55
N GLN A 82 -0.99 0.53 -10.87
CA GLN A 82 -1.25 1.61 -11.81
C GLN A 82 -2.64 2.22 -11.57
N ILE A 83 -3.70 1.40 -11.58
CA ILE A 83 -5.10 1.87 -11.40
C ILE A 83 -5.25 2.64 -10.09
N LEU A 84 -4.78 2.07 -8.97
CA LEU A 84 -4.91 2.70 -7.66
C LEU A 84 -4.08 3.99 -7.54
N THR A 85 -2.93 4.05 -8.21
CA THR A 85 -2.11 5.27 -8.25
C THR A 85 -2.81 6.36 -9.05
N GLU A 86 -3.40 6.03 -10.19
CA GLU A 86 -4.19 6.97 -11.01
C GLU A 86 -5.42 7.49 -10.24
N GLU A 87 -6.14 6.62 -9.54
CA GLU A 87 -7.25 7.02 -8.65
C GLU A 87 -6.79 8.01 -7.59
N TRP A 88 -5.70 7.69 -6.88
CA TRP A 88 -5.13 8.58 -5.86
C TRP A 88 -4.71 9.93 -6.45
N LEU A 89 -4.02 9.94 -7.60
CA LEU A 89 -3.62 11.17 -8.28
C LEU A 89 -4.83 12.02 -8.69
N ALA A 90 -5.92 11.40 -9.17
CA ALA A 90 -7.16 12.08 -9.48
C ALA A 90 -7.83 12.68 -8.22
N GLU A 91 -7.82 11.97 -7.09
CA GLU A 91 -8.30 12.48 -5.80
C GLU A 91 -7.50 13.70 -5.32
N GLN A 92 -6.20 13.72 -5.58
CA GLN A 92 -5.33 14.85 -5.26
C GLN A 92 -5.43 16.00 -6.29
N GLY A 93 -6.14 15.82 -7.40
CA GLY A 93 -6.27 16.81 -8.46
C GLY A 93 -5.06 16.93 -9.38
N TYR A 94 -4.20 15.91 -9.44
CA TYR A 94 -3.05 15.84 -10.34
C TYR A 94 -3.38 15.30 -11.74
N LEU A 95 -4.59 14.76 -11.92
CA LEU A 95 -5.11 14.30 -13.21
C LEU A 95 -6.43 15.02 -13.50
N ASP A 96 -6.52 15.67 -14.65
CA ASP A 96 -7.79 16.17 -15.19
C ASP A 96 -8.65 14.98 -15.62
N LYS A 97 -9.92 14.95 -15.21
CA LYS A 97 -10.88 13.90 -15.57
C LYS A 97 -11.22 13.88 -17.05
#